data_AF-A0A7S1P8A5-F1
#
_entry.id   AF-A0A7S1P8A5-F1
#
_cell.length_a   1.000
_cell.length_b   1.000
_cell.length_c   1.000
_cell.angle_alpha   90.00
_cell.angle_beta   90.00
_cell.angle_gamma   90.00
#
_symmetry.space_group_name_H-M   'P 1'
#
loop_
_entity.id
_entity.type
_entity.pdbx_description
1 polymer ?
#
loop_
_entity_poly.entity_id
_entity_poly.type
_entity_poly.pdbx_seq_one_letter_code
_entity_poly.pdbx_strand_id
1 'polypeptide(L)'
;MAMVSMSNDTKPLLRFPSGAYHTLSREGYGDVATEDHTVKLDIFYFLDGFGKDKAVREQRGVACRVGDRTGWLREAVLSMRVGEVRQIVLGVLFVEVHLLAIL
;
A
#
# COMPACT_ATOMS: atom_id res chain seq x y z
N MET A 1 29.21 8.96 28.65
CA MET A 1 27.75 8.90 28.57
C MET A 1 27.41 8.73 27.09
N ALA A 2 27.27 7.48 26.63
CA ALA A 2 27.09 7.18 25.21
C ALA A 2 25.59 7.11 24.91
N MET A 3 25.10 7.93 23.99
CA MET A 3 23.78 7.73 23.38
C MET A 3 23.89 6.52 22.46
N VAL A 4 23.21 5.44 22.82
CA VAL A 4 22.94 4.32 21.92
C VAL A 4 21.99 4.84 20.84
N SER A 5 22.49 4.96 19.60
CA SER A 5 21.67 5.22 18.42
C SER A 5 20.73 4.03 18.21
N MET A 6 19.45 4.19 18.56
CA MET A 6 18.42 3.21 18.20
C MET A 6 17.99 3.45 16.75
N SER A 7 18.74 2.93 15.76
CA SER A 7 18.16 2.69 14.44
C SER A 7 17.48 1.32 14.44
N ASN A 8 16.38 1.19 15.19
CA ASN A 8 15.41 0.12 14.99
C ASN A 8 14.41 0.60 13.93
N ASP A 9 14.83 0.60 12.66
CA ASP A 9 14.00 0.93 11.49
C ASP A 9 12.94 -0.16 11.20
N THR A 10 12.25 -0.63 12.24
CA THR A 10 11.06 -1.44 12.05
C THR A 10 9.92 -0.49 11.75
N LYS A 11 9.59 -0.35 10.47
CA LYS A 11 8.43 0.45 10.05
C LYS A 11 7.18 -0.04 10.79
N PRO A 12 6.32 0.86 11.27
CA PRO A 12 5.13 0.46 12.01
C PRO A 12 4.24 -0.39 11.11
N LEU A 13 3.76 -1.49 11.68
CA LEU A 13 2.75 -2.33 11.07
C LEU A 13 1.40 -1.94 11.66
N LEU A 14 0.56 -1.32 10.84
CA LEU A 14 -0.76 -0.84 11.21
C LEU A 14 -1.82 -1.83 10.73
N ARG A 15 -3.02 -1.77 11.30
CA ARG A 15 -4.13 -2.67 10.94
C ARG A 15 -5.31 -1.87 10.43
N PHE A 16 -5.78 -2.23 9.24
CA PHE A 16 -7.00 -1.68 8.68
C PHE A 16 -8.26 -2.28 9.35
N PRO A 17 -9.43 -1.61 9.25
CA PRO A 17 -10.70 -2.15 9.75
C PRO A 17 -11.07 -3.51 9.14
N SER A 18 -10.73 -3.76 7.87
CA SER A 18 -10.89 -5.08 7.24
C SER A 18 -10.01 -6.19 7.83
N GLY A 19 -9.10 -5.87 8.75
CA GLY A 19 -8.20 -6.80 9.43
C GLY A 19 -6.85 -7.00 8.74
N ALA A 20 -6.65 -6.43 7.54
CA ALA A 20 -5.40 -6.43 6.82
C ALA A 20 -4.33 -5.61 7.55
N TYR A 21 -3.08 -6.09 7.55
CA TYR A 21 -1.95 -5.34 8.09
C TYR A 21 -1.25 -4.56 6.97
N HIS A 22 -0.70 -3.39 7.28
CA HIS A 22 0.03 -2.61 6.29
C HIS A 22 1.19 -1.82 6.89
N THR A 23 2.13 -1.48 6.02
CA THR A 23 3.25 -0.59 6.34
C THR A 23 3.60 0.29 5.15
N LEU A 24 4.18 1.45 5.44
CA LEU A 24 4.55 2.45 4.45
C LEU A 24 5.92 2.14 3.84
N SER A 25 5.96 1.62 2.62
CA SER A 25 7.23 1.30 1.96
C SER A 25 7.92 2.55 1.42
N ARG A 26 7.17 3.46 0.80
CA ARG A 26 7.65 4.74 0.28
C ARG A 26 6.60 5.81 0.48
N GLU A 27 7.00 6.95 1.05
CA GLU A 27 6.13 8.13 1.15
C GLU A 27 5.73 8.68 -0.22
N GLY A 28 4.44 8.99 -0.35
CA GLY A 28 3.92 9.81 -1.44
C GLY A 28 3.84 11.28 -1.00
N TYR A 29 4.04 12.18 -1.96
CA TYR A 29 4.03 13.63 -1.70
C TYR A 29 2.88 14.36 -2.38
N GLY A 30 2.06 13.66 -3.17
CA GLY A 30 0.88 14.26 -3.77
C GLY A 30 -0.35 14.26 -2.86
N ASP A 31 -1.49 14.50 -3.50
CA ASP A 31 -2.78 14.56 -2.82
C ASP A 31 -3.23 13.21 -2.29
N VAL A 32 -4.09 13.24 -1.27
CA VAL A 32 -4.74 12.07 -0.69
C VAL A 32 -5.97 11.73 -1.52
N ALA A 33 -6.17 10.46 -1.85
CA ALA A 33 -7.35 10.04 -2.59
C ALA A 33 -8.62 10.14 -1.73
N THR A 34 -9.74 10.49 -2.36
CA THR A 34 -11.07 10.51 -1.75
C THR A 34 -11.95 9.42 -2.38
N GLU A 35 -13.13 9.17 -1.80
CA GLU A 35 -14.05 8.13 -2.29
C GLU A 35 -14.56 8.40 -3.71
N ASP A 36 -14.71 9.67 -4.09
CA ASP A 36 -15.20 10.07 -5.40
C ASP A 36 -14.14 10.06 -6.49
N HIS A 37 -12.86 10.06 -6.11
CA HIS A 37 -11.77 10.06 -7.07
C HIS A 37 -11.73 8.75 -7.87
N THR A 38 -11.39 8.88 -9.15
CA THR A 38 -10.81 7.77 -9.90
C THR A 38 -9.30 7.82 -9.70
N VAL A 39 -8.68 6.70 -9.38
CA VAL A 39 -7.23 6.61 -9.18
C VAL A 39 -6.61 5.67 -10.19
N LYS A 40 -5.34 5.91 -10.50
CA LYS A 40 -4.50 4.99 -11.25
C LYS A 40 -3.51 4.32 -10.30
N LEU A 41 -3.42 3.00 -10.34
CA LEU A 41 -2.60 2.22 -9.42
C LEU A 41 -1.91 1.02 -10.09
N ASP A 42 -0.77 0.63 -9.51
CA ASP A 42 -0.17 -0.68 -9.74
C ASP A 42 -0.38 -1.56 -8.50
N ILE A 43 -0.65 -2.85 -8.71
CA ILE A 43 -0.81 -3.86 -7.65
C ILE A 43 0.03 -5.08 -7.97
N PHE A 44 0.88 -5.47 -7.03
CA PHE A 44 1.73 -6.65 -7.13
C PHE A 44 1.41 -7.61 -5.99
N TYR A 45 1.19 -8.87 -6.30
CA TYR A 45 0.87 -9.92 -5.34
C TYR A 45 2.03 -10.91 -5.23
N PHE A 46 2.39 -11.32 -4.01
CA PHE A 46 3.47 -12.25 -3.70
C PHE A 46 3.02 -13.27 -2.64
N LEU A 47 3.58 -14.49 -2.69
CA LEU A 47 3.29 -15.54 -1.68
C LEU A 47 4.35 -15.59 -0.57
N ASP A 48 5.62 -15.33 -0.90
CA ASP A 48 6.76 -15.57 0.00
C ASP A 48 7.42 -14.29 0.53
N GLY A 49 6.67 -13.18 0.48
CA GLY A 49 7.10 -11.85 0.91
C GLY A 49 7.33 -10.86 -0.23
N PHE A 50 7.46 -9.59 0.12
CA PHE A 50 7.62 -8.49 -0.85
C PHE A 50 8.96 -8.59 -1.59
N GLY A 51 8.94 -8.42 -2.91
CA GLY A 51 10.13 -8.19 -3.75
C GLY A 51 11.18 -9.30 -3.78
N LYS A 52 10.93 -10.45 -3.13
CA LYS A 52 11.86 -11.59 -3.09
C LYS A 52 11.83 -12.43 -4.36
N ASP A 53 10.72 -12.41 -5.08
CA ASP A 53 10.50 -13.13 -6.34
C ASP A 53 9.65 -12.30 -7.32
N LYS A 54 9.49 -12.80 -8.54
CA LYS A 54 8.50 -12.27 -9.48
C LYS A 54 7.11 -12.35 -8.83
N ALA A 55 6.34 -11.27 -8.93
CA ALA A 55 4.96 -11.26 -8.45
C ALA A 55 4.16 -12.42 -9.06
N VAL A 56 3.41 -13.15 -8.23
CA VAL A 56 2.53 -14.24 -8.70
C VAL A 56 1.37 -13.69 -9.52
N ARG A 57 1.04 -12.41 -9.32
CA ARG A 57 0.12 -11.63 -10.16
C ARG A 57 0.53 -10.17 -10.09
N GLU A 58 0.43 -9.48 -11.22
CA GLU A 58 0.58 -8.03 -11.28
C GLU A 58 -0.55 -7.40 -12.09
N GLN A 59 -0.95 -6.19 -11.70
CA GLN A 59 -1.87 -5.35 -12.44
C GLN A 59 -1.24 -3.96 -12.50
N ARG A 60 -0.98 -3.45 -13.71
CA ARG A 60 -0.31 -2.16 -13.89
C ARG A 60 -1.24 -1.15 -14.56
N GLY A 61 -1.22 0.08 -14.07
CA GLY A 61 -1.97 1.21 -14.60
C GLY A 61 -3.48 1.05 -14.50
N VAL A 62 -3.98 0.27 -13.53
CA VAL A 62 -5.41 0.06 -13.34
C VAL A 62 -6.05 1.36 -12.92
N ALA A 63 -7.06 1.81 -13.69
CA ALA A 63 -7.90 2.92 -13.32
C ALA A 63 -9.15 2.41 -12.60
N CYS A 64 -9.42 2.92 -11.40
CA CYS A 64 -10.66 2.60 -10.70
C CYS A 64 -11.15 3.73 -9.80
N ARG A 65 -12.47 3.89 -9.69
CA ARG A 65 -13.08 4.73 -8.66
C ARG A 65 -12.88 4.12 -7.28
N VAL A 66 -12.48 4.93 -6.31
CA VAL A 66 -12.17 4.47 -4.95
C VAL A 66 -13.42 3.94 -4.25
N GLY A 67 -14.55 4.66 -4.38
CA GLY A 67 -15.83 4.29 -3.78
C GLY A 67 -16.38 2.93 -4.23
N ASP A 68 -16.03 2.47 -5.43
CA ASP A 68 -16.46 1.16 -5.97
C ASP A 68 -15.62 -0.01 -5.44
N ARG A 69 -14.55 0.27 -4.70
CA ARG A 69 -13.71 -0.75 -4.06
C ARG A 69 -14.17 -1.00 -2.63
N THR A 70 -13.86 -2.18 -2.11
CA THR A 70 -14.25 -2.62 -0.78
C THR A 70 -13.06 -3.19 0.00
N GLY A 71 -13.17 -3.23 1.32
CA GLY A 71 -12.18 -3.82 2.21
C GLY A 71 -10.81 -3.13 2.10
N TRP A 72 -9.75 -3.94 2.23
CA TRP A 72 -8.37 -3.46 2.34
C TRP A 72 -7.93 -2.53 1.21
N LEU A 73 -8.40 -2.76 -0.03
CA LEU A 73 -7.96 -1.94 -1.17
C LEU A 73 -8.54 -0.52 -1.08
N ARG A 74 -9.81 -0.40 -0.71
CA ARG A 74 -10.45 0.90 -0.48
C ARG A 74 -9.79 1.65 0.67
N GLU A 75 -9.59 0.95 1.79
CA GLU A 75 -8.99 1.52 3.00
C GLU A 75 -7.54 1.97 2.76
N ALA A 76 -6.77 1.17 2.01
CA ALA A 76 -5.42 1.54 1.62
C ALA A 76 -5.43 2.80 0.77
N VAL A 77 -6.18 2.82 -0.33
CA VAL A 77 -6.18 3.97 -1.25
C VAL A 77 -6.62 5.27 -0.56
N LEU A 78 -7.66 5.23 0.28
CA LEU A 78 -8.14 6.41 1.02
C LEU A 78 -7.13 6.97 2.03
N SER A 79 -6.15 6.18 2.44
CA SER A 79 -5.11 6.59 3.38
C SER A 79 -3.74 6.76 2.71
N MET A 80 -3.68 6.69 1.38
CA MET A 80 -2.48 6.84 0.58
C MET A 80 -2.40 8.21 -0.06
N ARG A 81 -1.16 8.68 -0.27
CA ARG A 81 -0.85 9.85 -1.10
C ARG A 81 -0.41 9.44 -2.50
N VAL A 82 -0.64 10.30 -3.49
CA VAL A 82 -0.07 10.07 -4.83
C VAL A 82 1.47 9.98 -4.76
N GLY A 83 2.02 8.97 -5.42
CA GLY A 83 3.43 8.58 -5.36
C GLY A 83 3.78 7.59 -4.25
N GLU A 84 2.83 7.25 -3.37
CA GLU A 84 3.07 6.34 -2.25
C GLU A 84 3.15 4.88 -2.70
N VAL A 85 4.05 4.12 -2.06
CA VAL A 85 4.06 2.65 -2.11
C VAL A 85 3.71 2.08 -0.75
N ARG A 86 2.65 1.29 -0.70
CA ARG A 86 2.17 0.63 0.51
C ARG A 86 2.26 -0.88 0.40
N GLN A 87 2.80 -1.48 1.45
CA GLN A 87 2.90 -2.93 1.58
C GLN A 87 1.81 -3.43 2.52
N ILE A 88 1.08 -4.46 2.11
CA ILE A 88 -0.11 -4.98 2.77
C ILE A 88 0.04 -6.50 2.94
N VAL A 89 -0.36 -7.02 4.09
CA VAL A 89 -0.36 -8.45 4.42
C VAL A 89 -1.80 -8.92 4.61
N LEU A 90 -2.22 -9.86 3.76
CA LEU A 90 -3.55 -10.47 3.71
C LEU A 90 -3.43 -11.97 4.03
N GLY A 91 -3.30 -12.30 5.32
CA GLY A 91 -3.01 -13.67 5.75
C GLY A 91 -1.64 -14.11 5.22
N VAL A 92 -1.63 -15.04 4.27
CA VAL A 92 -0.39 -15.54 3.62
C VAL A 92 0.00 -14.76 2.36
N LEU A 93 -0.85 -13.84 1.89
CA LEU A 93 -0.61 -13.08 0.66
C LEU A 93 -0.02 -11.71 0.98
N PHE A 94 1.06 -11.37 0.31
CA PHE A 94 1.72 -10.07 0.41
C PHE A 94 1.36 -9.23 -0.82
N VAL A 95 0.95 -7.99 -0.61
CA VAL A 95 0.49 -7.10 -1.67
C VAL A 95 1.22 -5.77 -1.61
N GLU A 96 1.81 -5.35 -2.71
CA GLU A 96 2.38 -4.02 -2.85
C GLU A 96 1.48 -3.19 -3.77
N VAL A 97 1.06 -2.02 -3.28
CA VAL A 97 0.18 -1.09 -3.98
C VAL A 97 0.91 0.21 -4.21
N HIS A 98 0.92 0.68 -5.45
CA HIS A 98 1.51 1.96 -5.85
C HIS A 98 0.37 2.88 -6.29
N LEU A 99 0.18 3.99 -5.59
CA LEU A 99 -0.79 5.01 -6.01
C LEU A 99 -0.12 5.98 -6.98
N LEU A 100 -0.41 5.85 -8.28
CA LEU A 100 0.29 6.59 -9.33
C LEU A 100 -0.30 7.97 -9.57
N ALA A 101 -1.63 8.08 -9.58
CA ALA A 101 -2.32 9.33 -9.86
C ALA A 101 -3.77 9.31 -9.37
N ILE A 102 -4.32 10.50 -9.17
CA ILE A 102 -5.76 10.76 -9.17
C ILE A 102 -6.09 11.27 -10.59
N LEU A 103 -7.18 10.77 -11.16
CA LEU A 103 -7.64 11.05 -12.52
C LEU A 103 -8.85 11.98 -12.51
#